data_AF-A0AAV9J4N2-F1
#
_entry.id   AF-A0AAV9J4N2-F1
#
_cell.length_a   1.000
_cell.length_b   1.000
_cell.length_c   1.000
_cell.angle_alpha   90.00
_cell.angle_beta   90.00
_cell.angle_gamma   90.00
#
_symmetry.space_group_name_H-M   'P 1'
#
loop_
_entity.id
_entity.type
_entity.pdbx_description
1 polymer ?
#
loop_
_entity_poly.entity_id
_entity_poly.type
_entity_poly.pdbx_seq_one_letter_code
_entity_poly.pdbx_strand_id
1 'polypeptide(L)'
;MDTFNDLDTLLFHGDLRRRVNVKWESLRAIGLVSRGYNPDEILAFKLLPASWFVPRVRTRLNADLDWACMPKKVVIGAPGHETLHAYYYIHCGVAGYRDVVNGPGMDNAHGFFFTLVAETIEVETGLNLFAGIESPNR
;
A
#
# COMPACT_ATOMS: atom_id res chain seq x y z
N MET A 1 10.55 5.10 -9.08
CA MET A 1 10.55 3.64 -9.41
C MET A 1 11.66 2.93 -8.64
N ASP A 2 12.81 3.58 -8.44
CA ASP A 2 13.94 2.99 -7.72
C ASP A 2 13.59 2.62 -6.26
N THR A 3 12.92 3.51 -5.52
CA THR A 3 12.48 3.24 -4.14
C THR A 3 11.60 2.00 -3.98
N PHE A 4 10.74 1.68 -4.96
CA PHE A 4 9.93 0.45 -4.89
C PHE A 4 10.79 -0.80 -5.09
N ASN A 5 11.71 -0.79 -6.05
CA ASN A 5 12.59 -1.93 -6.28
C ASN A 5 13.54 -2.13 -5.09
N ASP A 6 13.96 -1.05 -4.43
CA ASP A 6 14.76 -1.11 -3.21
C ASP A 6 13.96 -1.74 -2.06
N LEU A 7 12.72 -1.29 -1.85
CA LEU A 7 11.81 -1.89 -0.85
C LEU A 7 11.52 -3.37 -1.14
N ASP A 8 11.25 -3.71 -2.40
CA ASP A 8 11.07 -5.10 -2.84
C ASP A 8 12.32 -5.94 -2.56
N THR A 9 13.51 -5.42 -2.86
CA THR A 9 14.77 -6.12 -2.59
C THR A 9 15.02 -6.32 -1.09
N LEU A 10 14.77 -5.28 -0.29
CA LEU A 10 15.07 -5.28 1.14
C LEU A 10 14.05 -6.06 1.97
N LEU A 11 12.76 -5.97 1.64
CA LEU A 11 11.67 -6.51 2.46
C LEU A 11 11.08 -7.81 1.88
N PHE A 12 11.15 -7.98 0.56
CA PHE A 12 10.45 -9.06 -0.15
C PHE A 12 11.39 -9.85 -1.09
N HIS A 13 12.70 -9.70 -0.91
CA HIS A 13 13.76 -10.39 -1.65
C HIS A 13 13.67 -10.27 -3.18
N GLY A 14 13.04 -9.20 -3.68
CA GLY A 14 12.88 -8.95 -5.11
C GLY A 14 11.76 -9.76 -5.78
N ASP A 15 10.90 -10.43 -5.01
CA ASP A 15 9.87 -11.33 -5.56
C ASP A 15 8.70 -10.58 -6.23
N LEU A 16 8.53 -9.29 -5.93
CA LEU A 16 7.46 -8.46 -6.49
C LEU A 16 7.83 -7.84 -7.83
N ARG A 17 9.12 -7.81 -8.16
CA ARG A 17 9.63 -7.30 -9.43
C ARG A 17 8.93 -7.97 -10.60
N ARG A 18 8.45 -7.15 -11.54
CA ARG A 18 7.67 -7.58 -12.73
C ARG A 18 6.27 -8.14 -12.43
N ARG A 19 5.87 -8.31 -11.17
CA ARG A 19 4.51 -8.70 -10.75
C ARG A 19 3.68 -7.50 -10.30
N VAL A 20 4.36 -6.45 -9.82
CA VAL A 20 3.75 -5.18 -9.41
C VAL A 20 4.14 -4.06 -10.37
N ASN A 21 3.17 -3.22 -10.72
CA ASN A 21 3.39 -1.99 -11.47
C ASN A 21 3.10 -0.77 -10.60
N VAL A 22 4.14 0.00 -10.27
CA VAL A 22 4.01 1.26 -9.52
C VAL A 22 4.02 2.45 -10.46
N LYS A 23 3.09 3.39 -10.26
CA LYS A 23 3.05 4.68 -10.98
C LYS A 23 2.52 5.79 -10.08
N TRP A 24 2.88 7.02 -10.42
CA TRP A 24 2.21 8.22 -9.92
C TRP A 24 0.88 8.41 -10.65
N GLU A 25 -0.17 8.77 -9.92
CA GLU A 25 -1.51 8.95 -10.47
C GLU A 25 -2.24 10.07 -9.75
N SER A 26 -2.84 10.98 -10.50
CA SER A 26 -3.68 12.04 -9.94
C SER A 26 -5.07 11.47 -9.62
N LEU A 27 -5.52 11.58 -8.37
CA LEU A 27 -6.85 11.15 -7.94
C LEU A 27 -7.94 11.98 -8.60
N ARG A 28 -7.66 13.26 -8.88
CA ARG A 28 -8.52 14.14 -9.67
C ARG A 28 -8.67 13.61 -11.09
N ALA A 29 -7.56 13.26 -11.75
CA ALA A 29 -7.57 12.78 -13.14
C ALA A 29 -8.34 11.48 -13.33
N ILE A 30 -8.31 10.58 -12.35
CA ILE A 30 -9.04 9.30 -12.39
C ILE A 30 -10.44 9.37 -11.78
N GLY A 31 -10.90 10.56 -11.38
CA GLY A 31 -12.25 10.79 -10.88
C GLY A 31 -12.55 10.15 -9.52
N LEU A 32 -11.55 9.94 -8.67
CA LEU A 32 -11.79 9.51 -7.27
C LEU A 32 -12.29 10.69 -6.43
N VAL A 33 -11.79 11.90 -6.67
CA VAL A 33 -12.26 13.10 -5.95
C VAL A 33 -13.75 13.36 -6.21
N SER A 34 -14.22 13.20 -7.45
CA SER A 34 -15.64 13.34 -7.79
C SER A 34 -16.52 12.23 -7.22
N ARG A 35 -15.93 11.13 -6.74
CA ARG A 35 -16.61 10.04 -6.01
C ARG A 35 -16.62 10.24 -4.49
N GLY A 36 -16.15 11.40 -4.01
CA GLY A 36 -16.18 11.76 -2.59
C GLY A 36 -14.91 11.40 -1.82
N TYR A 37 -13.86 10.89 -2.47
CA TYR A 37 -12.58 10.66 -1.80
C TYR A 37 -11.85 11.98 -1.58
N ASN A 38 -11.33 12.19 -0.36
CA ASN A 38 -10.48 13.34 -0.06
C ASN A 38 -9.07 13.11 -0.64
N PRO A 39 -8.60 13.92 -1.61
CA PRO A 39 -7.29 13.73 -2.20
C PRO A 39 -6.14 14.01 -1.22
N ASP A 40 -6.41 14.71 -0.12
CA ASP A 40 -5.38 15.08 0.87
C ASP A 40 -5.12 13.96 1.89
N GLU A 41 -6.00 12.97 1.98
CA GLU A 41 -5.91 11.85 2.94
C GLU A 41 -5.32 10.58 2.33
N ILE A 42 -5.43 10.41 1.01
CA ILE A 42 -4.99 9.19 0.33
C ILE A 42 -3.57 9.35 -0.17
N LEU A 43 -2.61 8.73 0.50
CA LEU A 43 -1.21 8.75 0.07
C LEU A 43 -0.97 7.81 -1.12
N ALA A 44 -1.55 6.63 -1.08
CA ALA A 44 -1.41 5.62 -2.11
C ALA A 44 -2.66 4.74 -2.17
N PHE A 45 -2.80 4.00 -3.26
CA PHE A 45 -3.84 2.99 -3.40
C PHE A 45 -3.39 1.88 -4.32
N LYS A 46 -4.03 0.72 -4.18
CA LYS A 46 -3.74 -0.45 -4.99
C LYS A 46 -4.97 -0.95 -5.73
N LEU A 47 -4.74 -1.28 -7.00
CA LEU A 47 -5.72 -1.87 -7.90
C LEU A 47 -5.32 -3.32 -8.15
N LEU A 48 -6.20 -4.23 -7.76
CA LEU A 48 -6.01 -5.66 -8.00
C LEU A 48 -6.23 -5.99 -9.47
N PRO A 49 -5.58 -7.06 -9.97
CA PRO A 49 -5.94 -7.70 -11.24
C PRO A 49 -7.46 -7.96 -11.29
N ALA A 50 -8.15 -7.31 -12.23
CA ALA A 50 -9.58 -7.52 -12.45
C ALA A 50 -9.85 -8.56 -13.55
N SER A 51 -8.83 -8.88 -14.36
CA SER A 51 -8.94 -9.85 -15.45
C SER A 51 -7.55 -10.38 -15.85
N TRP A 52 -7.54 -11.45 -16.64
CA TRP A 52 -6.34 -12.03 -17.25
C TRP A 52 -5.55 -11.02 -18.12
N PHE A 53 -6.20 -9.92 -18.57
CA PHE A 53 -5.58 -8.83 -19.33
C PHE A 53 -4.85 -7.80 -18.44
N VAL A 54 -5.05 -7.85 -17.13
CA VAL A 54 -4.31 -7.07 -16.13
C VAL A 54 -3.49 -8.03 -15.27
N PRO A 55 -2.40 -8.61 -15.80
CA PRO A 55 -1.69 -9.72 -15.15
C PRO A 55 -0.88 -9.30 -13.91
N ARG A 56 -0.95 -8.02 -13.52
CA ARG A 56 -0.08 -7.42 -12.49
C ARG A 56 -0.90 -6.61 -11.50
N VAL A 57 -0.51 -6.70 -10.24
CA VAL A 57 -1.00 -5.78 -9.20
C VAL A 57 -0.51 -4.38 -9.53
N ARG A 58 -1.38 -3.38 -9.40
CA ARG A 58 -1.05 -1.99 -9.71
C ARG A 58 -1.07 -1.17 -8.43
N THR A 59 0.07 -0.66 -8.03
CA THR A 59 0.19 0.31 -6.93
C THR A 59 0.27 1.71 -7.51
N ARG A 60 -0.46 2.65 -6.94
CA ARG A 60 -0.53 4.03 -7.39
C ARG A 60 -0.23 4.95 -6.23
N LEU A 61 0.74 5.84 -6.43
CA LEU A 61 1.06 6.90 -5.48
C LEU A 61 0.32 8.16 -5.91
N ASN A 62 -0.33 8.84 -4.97
CA ASN A 62 -1.14 10.00 -5.27
C ASN A 62 -0.27 11.17 -5.73
N ALA A 63 -0.40 11.58 -6.99
CA ALA A 63 0.37 12.67 -7.58
C ALA A 63 -0.14 14.07 -7.21
N ASP A 64 -1.31 14.18 -6.57
CA ASP A 64 -1.93 15.46 -6.20
C ASP A 64 -1.35 16.06 -4.90
N LEU A 65 -0.54 15.28 -4.16
CA LEU A 65 0.06 15.69 -2.89
C LEU A 65 1.44 16.34 -3.08
N ASP A 66 1.80 17.25 -2.17
CA ASP A 66 3.17 17.74 -2.07
C ASP A 66 4.05 16.81 -1.20
N TRP A 67 4.57 15.77 -1.84
CA TRP A 67 5.45 14.77 -1.20
C TRP A 67 6.75 15.36 -0.67
N ALA A 68 7.20 16.51 -1.17
CA ALA A 68 8.43 17.14 -0.70
C ALA A 68 8.26 17.72 0.71
N CYS A 69 7.04 18.09 1.09
CA CYS A 69 6.70 18.58 2.42
C CYS A 69 6.41 17.46 3.44
N MET A 70 6.37 16.20 3.01
CA MET A 70 6.05 15.07 3.88
C MET A 70 7.29 14.50 4.59
N PRO A 71 7.14 13.97 5.82
CA PRO A 71 8.23 13.25 6.48
C PRO A 71 8.72 12.08 5.63
N LYS A 72 10.04 11.92 5.49
CA LYS A 72 10.64 10.85 4.66
C LYS A 72 10.13 9.44 5.02
N LYS A 73 9.89 9.17 6.31
CA LYS A 73 9.32 7.89 6.79
C LYS A 73 7.92 7.59 6.24
N VAL A 74 7.14 8.64 5.93
CA VAL A 74 5.82 8.54 5.30
C VAL A 74 5.97 8.37 3.78
N VAL A 75 6.84 9.17 3.16
CA VAL A 75 7.11 9.13 1.71
C VAL A 75 7.54 7.73 1.25
N ILE A 76 8.32 7.03 2.07
CA ILE A 76 8.78 5.67 1.79
C ILE A 76 7.78 4.63 2.34
N GLY A 77 7.20 4.88 3.51
CA GLY A 77 6.28 3.97 4.18
C GLY A 77 4.98 3.72 3.41
N ALA A 78 4.37 4.76 2.81
CA ALA A 78 3.15 4.61 2.00
C ALA A 78 3.33 3.65 0.80
N PRO A 79 4.38 3.77 -0.04
CA PRO A 79 4.67 2.74 -1.04
C PRO A 79 4.95 1.37 -0.41
N GLY A 80 5.63 1.31 0.73
CA GLY A 80 5.88 0.05 1.46
C GLY A 80 4.59 -0.67 1.89
N HIS A 81 3.62 0.09 2.41
CA HIS A 81 2.28 -0.40 2.77
C HIS A 81 1.59 -1.10 1.59
N GLU A 82 1.51 -0.41 0.45
CA GLU A 82 0.88 -0.97 -0.74
C GLU A 82 1.66 -2.15 -1.33
N THR A 83 2.98 -2.17 -1.12
CA THR A 83 3.85 -3.27 -1.52
C THR A 83 3.56 -4.52 -0.69
N LEU A 84 3.38 -4.38 0.63
CA LEU A 84 2.97 -5.48 1.52
C LEU A 84 1.61 -6.04 1.11
N HIS A 85 0.66 -5.17 0.79
CA HIS A 85 -0.63 -5.55 0.23
C HIS A 85 -0.52 -6.31 -1.10
N ALA A 86 0.45 -5.97 -1.95
CA ALA A 86 0.70 -6.67 -3.20
C ALA A 86 1.34 -8.05 -2.96
N TYR A 87 2.27 -8.14 -2.01
CA TYR A 87 2.89 -9.39 -1.58
C TYR A 87 1.86 -10.42 -1.13
N TYR A 88 0.99 -10.05 -0.18
CA TYR A 88 -0.08 -10.94 0.28
C TYR A 88 -1.02 -11.38 -0.84
N TYR A 89 -1.37 -10.47 -1.74
CA TYR A 89 -2.20 -10.84 -2.89
C TYR A 89 -1.52 -11.84 -3.82
N ILE A 90 -0.23 -11.66 -4.12
CA ILE A 90 0.53 -12.53 -5.03
C ILE A 90 0.68 -13.94 -4.45
N HIS A 91 0.97 -14.07 -3.15
CA HIS A 91 1.24 -15.37 -2.53
C HIS A 91 0.00 -16.08 -1.99
N CYS A 92 -1.03 -15.33 -1.62
CA CYS A 92 -2.19 -15.88 -0.92
C CYS A 92 -3.52 -15.56 -1.61
N GLY A 93 -3.49 -14.90 -2.77
CA GLY A 93 -4.68 -14.51 -3.53
C GLY A 93 -5.59 -13.56 -2.75
N VAL A 94 -6.88 -13.57 -3.09
CA VAL A 94 -7.88 -12.72 -2.43
C VAL A 94 -8.03 -13.06 -0.94
N ALA A 95 -7.85 -14.32 -0.56
CA ALA A 95 -8.04 -14.82 0.80
C ALA A 95 -6.91 -14.46 1.78
N GLY A 96 -5.69 -14.20 1.31
CA GLY A 96 -4.65 -13.62 2.16
C GLY A 96 -4.44 -12.13 1.95
N TYR A 97 -4.95 -11.55 0.87
CA TYR A 97 -5.10 -10.09 0.80
C TYR A 97 -6.19 -9.59 1.76
N ARG A 98 -7.29 -10.33 1.89
CA ARG A 98 -8.33 -10.05 2.87
C ARG A 98 -8.11 -10.91 4.08
N ASP A 99 -7.58 -10.34 5.15
CA ASP A 99 -7.32 -11.13 6.35
C ASP A 99 -8.62 -11.74 6.88
N VAL A 100 -8.56 -13.06 7.09
CA VAL A 100 -9.70 -13.84 7.61
C VAL A 100 -9.80 -13.76 9.13
N VAL A 101 -8.79 -13.19 9.79
CA VAL A 101 -8.72 -12.98 11.24
C VAL A 101 -8.64 -11.47 11.51
N ASN A 102 -9.72 -10.91 12.06
CA ASN A 102 -9.82 -9.48 12.40
C ASN A 102 -10.11 -9.31 13.89
N GLY A 103 -9.44 -8.33 14.51
CA GLY A 103 -9.76 -7.84 15.84
C GLY A 103 -10.74 -6.65 15.81
N PRO A 104 -11.22 -6.19 16.98
CA PRO A 104 -12.01 -4.97 17.08
C PRO A 104 -11.26 -3.77 16.46
N GLY A 105 -11.92 -3.05 15.55
CA GLY A 105 -11.34 -1.88 14.87
C GLY A 105 -10.45 -2.19 13.67
N MET A 106 -10.26 -3.46 13.30
CA MET A 106 -9.58 -3.85 12.06
C MET A 106 -10.59 -3.97 10.91
N ASP A 107 -10.14 -3.66 9.71
CA ASP A 107 -10.89 -3.94 8.48
C ASP A 107 -10.32 -5.15 7.74
N ASN A 108 -11.04 -5.61 6.71
CA ASN A 108 -10.64 -6.79 5.96
C ASN A 108 -9.33 -6.63 5.18
N ALA A 109 -8.87 -5.41 4.88
CA ALA A 109 -7.58 -5.19 4.23
C ALA A 109 -6.44 -5.14 5.26
N HIS A 110 -6.71 -4.68 6.48
CA HIS A 110 -5.76 -4.45 7.56
C HIS A 110 -6.02 -5.36 8.78
N GLY A 111 -6.19 -6.66 8.55
CA GLY A 111 -6.43 -7.61 9.64
C GLY A 111 -5.16 -8.00 10.41
N PHE A 112 -5.24 -9.09 11.15
CA PHE A 112 -4.21 -9.49 12.12
C PHE A 112 -2.82 -9.72 11.48
N PHE A 113 -2.75 -10.47 10.38
CA PHE A 113 -1.46 -10.83 9.77
C PHE A 113 -0.85 -9.65 9.01
N PHE A 114 -1.68 -8.85 8.33
CA PHE A 114 -1.20 -7.62 7.72
C PHE A 114 -0.62 -6.68 8.77
N THR A 115 -1.36 -6.46 9.86
CA THR A 115 -0.97 -5.53 10.93
C THR A 115 0.32 -5.97 11.60
N LEU A 116 0.42 -7.25 11.99
CA LEU A 116 1.63 -7.79 12.64
C LEU A 116 2.88 -7.61 11.77
N VAL A 117 2.79 -7.89 10.47
CA VAL A 117 3.94 -7.74 9.56
C VAL A 117 4.26 -6.27 9.30
N ALA A 118 3.25 -5.42 9.14
CA ALA A 118 3.45 -3.99 8.96
C ALA A 118 4.14 -3.36 10.18
N GLU A 119 3.69 -3.68 11.39
CA GLU A 119 4.33 -3.24 12.64
C GLU A 119 5.78 -3.72 12.76
N THR A 120 6.03 -4.99 12.40
CA THR A 120 7.41 -5.53 12.38
C THR A 120 8.30 -4.72 11.45
N ILE A 121 7.83 -4.42 10.23
CA ILE A 121 8.56 -3.58 9.28
C ILE A 121 8.77 -2.17 9.84
N GLU A 122 7.77 -1.54 10.45
CA GLU A 122 7.90 -0.21 11.06
C GLU A 122 8.97 -0.20 12.16
N VAL A 123 9.01 -1.22 13.02
CA VAL A 123 10.01 -1.36 14.09
C VAL A 123 11.41 -1.54 13.53
N GLU A 124 11.59 -2.41 12.54
CA GLU A 124 12.90 -2.73 11.97
C GLU A 124 13.48 -1.61 11.09
N THR A 125 12.61 -0.83 10.44
CA THR A 125 13.02 0.16 9.44
C THR A 125 12.82 1.61 9.86
N GLY A 126 12.02 1.87 10.89
CA GLY A 126 11.58 3.21 11.29
C GLY A 126 10.62 3.90 10.29
N LEU A 127 10.10 3.15 9.31
CA LEU A 127 9.10 3.64 8.36
C LEU A 127 7.72 3.82 9.03
N ASN A 128 6.82 4.52 8.36
CA ASN A 128 5.41 4.64 8.77
C ASN A 128 4.51 4.10 7.66
N LEU A 129 4.15 2.83 7.77
CA LEU A 129 3.28 2.10 6.85
C LEU A 129 1.79 2.42 7.10
N PHE A 130 1.42 2.89 8.29
CA PHE A 130 0.03 3.30 8.60
C PHE A 130 -0.21 4.80 8.43
N ALA A 131 0.72 5.53 7.81
CA ALA A 131 0.54 6.96 7.56
C ALA A 131 -0.71 7.23 6.70
N GLY A 132 -1.59 8.12 7.16
CA GLY A 132 -2.83 8.47 6.44
C GLY A 132 -3.99 7.49 6.65
N ILE A 133 -3.79 6.41 7.42
CA ILE A 133 -4.87 5.61 7.97
C ILE A 133 -5.08 6.15 9.38
N GLU A 134 -6.20 6.84 9.62
CA GLU A 134 -6.65 7.12 10.98
C GLU A 134 -6.82 5.78 11.68
N SER A 135 -5.85 5.38 12.51
CA SER A 135 -6.06 4.26 13.42
C SER A 135 -7.16 4.72 14.39
N PRO A 136 -8.33 4.05 14.44
CA PRO A 136 -9.40 4.47 15.35
C PRO A 136 -8.99 4.29 16.82
N ASN A 137 -7.87 3.62 17.10
CA ASN A 137 -7.45 3.22 18.44
C ASN A 137 -5.92 3.23 18.60
N ARG A 138 -5.29 4.41 18.53
CA ARG A 138 -4.06 4.64 19.31
C ARG A 138 -4.39 5.50 20.53
#